data_AF-A0A961F3D0-F1
#
_entry.id   AF-A0A961F3D0-F1
#
_cell.length_a   1.000
_cell.length_b   1.000
_cell.length_c   1.000
_cell.angle_alpha   90.00
_cell.angle_beta   90.00
_cell.angle_gamma   90.00
#
_symmetry.space_group_name_H-M   'P 1'
#
loop_
_entity.id
_entity.type
_entity.pdbx_description
1 polymer ?
#
loop_
_entity_poly.entity_id
_entity_poly.type
_entity_poly.pdbx_seq_one_letter_code
_entity_poly.pdbx_strand_id
1 'polypeptide(L)'
;IAKDLSTYAQDLPSKLKQLPAIVRSLPGRLNATHRRLMNDQSLRFKTVCWSLVITFVSICILSNSNPFRLLIPGWAVPLPAAEQRAYVRVYGISRDSGQPIAATRPVSLDGGMEDRLQRVAFLVNQPMGLDEKQFDESYRSLDFLPDLGYAIKRIWFVENLAGGLVIVDLRKETVMQELDSFYRARQSTADDSGEMHLADAYFISYTASIFSVEDKAQAVQYLLDGQNASLPGMQFDLSRRYTRSSEVSLATIRN
;
A
#
# COMPACT_ATOMS: atom_id res chain seq x y z
N ILE A 1 26.56 -1.47 26.23
CA ILE A 1 26.99 -1.27 24.82
C ILE A 1 28.34 -0.55 24.72
N ALA A 2 28.46 0.76 25.02
CA ALA A 2 29.77 1.45 24.91
C ALA A 2 30.82 0.99 25.95
N LYS A 3 30.38 0.57 27.15
CA LYS A 3 31.24 0.04 28.22
C LYS A 3 31.76 -1.38 27.96
N ASP A 4 31.11 -2.13 27.06
CA ASP A 4 31.48 -3.52 26.76
C ASP A 4 32.55 -3.62 25.67
N LEU A 5 32.58 -2.63 24.76
CA LEU A 5 33.55 -2.55 23.66
C LEU A 5 34.95 -2.15 24.14
N SER A 6 35.07 -1.31 25.18
CA SER A 6 36.37 -0.92 25.75
C SER A 6 37.08 -2.09 26.43
N THR A 7 36.31 -2.96 27.09
CA THR A 7 36.82 -4.15 27.78
C THR A 7 37.25 -5.21 26.76
N TYR A 8 36.51 -5.34 25.65
CA TYR A 8 36.87 -6.25 24.55
C TYR A 8 38.12 -5.80 23.78
N ALA A 9 38.31 -4.49 23.62
CA ALA A 9 39.47 -3.92 22.94
C ALA A 9 40.78 -4.05 23.77
N GLN A 10 40.69 -3.97 25.10
CA GLN A 10 41.84 -4.20 25.99
C GLN A 10 42.26 -5.67 26.08
N ASP A 11 41.33 -6.60 25.82
CA ASP A 11 41.55 -8.05 25.91
C ASP A 11 41.87 -8.72 24.56
N LEU A 12 41.81 -7.94 23.46
CA LEU A 12 42.24 -8.37 22.14
C LEU A 12 43.76 -8.66 22.04
N PRO A 13 44.67 -7.80 22.54
CA PRO A 13 46.12 -8.06 22.43
C PRO A 13 46.60 -9.22 23.31
N SER A 14 45.95 -9.49 24.44
CA SER A 14 46.22 -10.66 25.31
C SER A 14 45.77 -11.96 24.61
N LYS A 15 44.61 -11.97 23.97
CA LYS A 15 44.12 -13.11 23.17
C LYS A 15 44.91 -13.33 21.88
N LEU A 16 45.35 -12.26 21.20
CA LEU A 16 46.23 -12.35 20.03
C LEU A 16 47.60 -12.96 20.38
N LYS A 17 48.13 -12.70 21.59
CA LYS A 17 49.36 -13.33 22.09
C LYS A 17 49.19 -14.83 22.41
N GLN A 18 47.98 -15.29 22.67
CA GLN A 18 47.67 -16.69 22.98
C GLN A 18 47.29 -17.54 21.74
N LEU A 19 47.00 -16.90 20.59
CA LEU A 19 46.79 -17.58 19.32
C LEU A 19 47.85 -18.63 18.96
N PRO A 20 49.17 -18.39 19.09
CA PRO A 20 50.17 -19.42 18.76
C PRO A 20 50.09 -20.66 19.67
N ALA A 21 49.59 -20.54 20.90
CA ALA A 21 49.38 -21.66 21.81
C ALA A 21 48.12 -22.47 21.47
N ILE A 22 47.04 -21.79 21.08
CA ILE A 22 45.77 -22.41 20.65
C ILE A 22 45.94 -23.09 19.28
N VAL A 23 46.73 -22.50 18.39
CA VAL A 23 47.12 -23.15 17.13
C VAL A 23 47.88 -24.46 17.43
N ARG A 24 48.81 -24.48 18.39
CA ARG A 24 49.52 -25.72 18.76
C ARG A 24 48.62 -26.82 19.36
N SER A 25 47.49 -26.49 19.97
CA SER A 25 46.55 -27.47 20.55
C SER A 25 45.49 -27.99 19.57
N LEU A 26 45.42 -27.45 18.35
CA LEU A 26 44.56 -27.99 17.29
C LEU A 26 45.07 -29.36 16.83
N PRO A 27 44.17 -30.34 16.59
CA PRO A 27 44.54 -31.70 16.19
C PRO A 27 45.48 -31.66 14.98
N GLY A 28 46.51 -32.51 14.97
CA GLY A 28 47.66 -32.39 14.04
C GLY A 28 47.32 -32.25 12.55
N ARG A 29 46.12 -32.69 12.13
CA ARG A 29 45.59 -32.47 10.77
C ARG A 29 45.27 -31.00 10.45
N LEU A 30 44.74 -30.22 11.39
CA LEU A 30 44.47 -28.78 11.22
C LEU A 30 45.76 -27.95 11.23
N ASN A 31 46.73 -28.35 12.05
CA ASN A 31 48.05 -27.73 12.06
C ASN A 31 48.87 -28.02 10.79
N ALA A 32 48.78 -29.25 10.28
CA ALA A 32 49.42 -29.61 9.02
C ALA A 32 48.78 -28.88 7.82
N THR A 33 47.46 -28.73 7.79
CA THR A 33 46.76 -27.97 6.74
C THR A 33 47.03 -26.48 6.83
N HIS A 34 47.07 -25.89 8.04
CA HIS A 34 47.47 -24.49 8.23
C HIS A 34 48.92 -24.23 7.79
N ARG A 35 49.86 -25.11 8.12
CA ARG A 35 51.25 -25.00 7.62
C ARG A 35 51.35 -25.15 6.10
N ARG A 36 50.61 -26.07 5.50
CA ARG A 36 50.54 -26.22 4.03
C ARG A 36 49.94 -24.99 3.37
N LEU A 37 48.87 -24.45 3.94
CA LEU A 37 48.27 -23.19 3.52
C LEU A 37 49.24 -22.01 3.68
N MET A 38 50.13 -22.03 4.67
CA MET A 38 51.12 -20.98 4.85
C MET A 38 52.37 -21.12 3.97
N ASN A 39 52.66 -22.30 3.42
CA ASN A 39 53.86 -22.52 2.63
C ASN A 39 53.60 -22.57 1.12
N ASP A 40 52.37 -22.89 0.72
CA ASP A 40 52.00 -23.03 -0.70
C ASP A 40 51.18 -21.82 -1.19
N GLN A 41 51.80 -20.99 -2.02
CA GLN A 41 51.16 -19.81 -2.62
C GLN A 41 49.91 -20.17 -3.45
N SER A 42 49.90 -21.34 -4.10
CA SER A 42 48.79 -21.76 -4.95
C SER A 42 47.54 -22.10 -4.13
N LEU A 43 47.73 -22.72 -2.97
CA LEU A 43 46.65 -23.07 -2.05
C LEU A 43 46.08 -21.80 -1.39
N ARG A 44 46.93 -20.83 -1.02
CA ARG A 44 46.49 -19.52 -0.51
C ARG A 44 45.58 -18.82 -1.50
N PHE A 45 46.04 -18.70 -2.75
CA PHE A 45 45.26 -18.05 -3.81
C PHE A 45 43.90 -18.73 -3.99
N LYS A 46 43.86 -20.06 -4.07
CA LYS A 46 42.62 -20.82 -4.18
C LYS A 46 41.69 -20.57 -2.99
N THR A 47 42.20 -20.59 -1.76
CA THR A 47 41.35 -20.32 -0.57
C THR A 47 40.82 -18.90 -0.51
N VAL A 48 41.62 -17.91 -0.94
CA VAL A 48 41.17 -16.51 -1.01
C VAL A 48 40.13 -16.34 -2.12
N CYS A 49 40.30 -16.95 -3.28
CA CYS A 49 39.29 -16.93 -4.34
C CYS A 49 37.98 -17.57 -3.88
N TRP A 50 38.04 -18.74 -3.22
CA TRP A 50 36.86 -19.41 -2.70
C TRP A 50 36.16 -18.60 -1.59
N SER A 51 36.91 -17.96 -0.69
CA SER A 51 36.30 -17.11 0.33
C SER A 51 35.62 -15.88 -0.26
N LEU A 52 36.18 -15.30 -1.33
CA LEU A 52 35.60 -14.17 -2.04
C LEU A 52 34.30 -14.56 -2.75
N VAL A 53 34.26 -15.73 -3.40
CA VAL A 53 33.04 -16.28 -4.01
C VAL A 53 31.95 -16.53 -2.97
N ILE A 54 32.29 -17.17 -1.85
CA ILE A 54 31.32 -17.45 -0.77
C ILE A 54 30.77 -16.15 -0.18
N THR A 55 31.64 -15.17 0.05
CA THR A 55 31.23 -13.86 0.57
C THR A 55 30.31 -13.14 -0.42
N PHE A 56 30.64 -13.18 -1.71
CA PHE A 56 29.82 -12.61 -2.77
C PHE A 56 28.42 -13.24 -2.84
N VAL A 57 28.33 -14.57 -2.84
CA VAL A 57 27.06 -15.30 -2.83
C VAL A 57 26.25 -14.98 -1.57
N SER A 58 26.89 -14.92 -0.40
CA SER A 58 26.22 -14.60 0.87
C SER A 58 25.61 -13.19 0.85
N ILE A 59 26.32 -12.21 0.30
CA ILE A 59 25.81 -10.83 0.13
C ILE A 59 24.63 -10.81 -0.85
N CYS A 60 24.69 -11.56 -1.95
CA CYS A 60 23.61 -11.63 -2.93
C CYS A 60 22.32 -12.22 -2.34
N ILE A 61 22.45 -13.28 -1.53
CA ILE A 61 21.33 -13.90 -0.83
C ILE A 61 20.72 -12.93 0.20
N LEU A 62 21.54 -12.27 1.03
CA LEU A 62 21.04 -11.29 2.00
C LEU A 62 20.34 -10.10 1.34
N SER A 63 20.86 -9.65 0.19
CA SER A 63 20.32 -8.51 -0.55
C SER A 63 19.09 -8.85 -1.40
N ASN A 64 18.65 -10.12 -1.42
CA ASN A 64 17.58 -10.63 -2.30
C ASN A 64 17.71 -10.12 -3.75
N SER A 65 18.94 -10.03 -4.24
CA SER A 65 19.30 -9.35 -5.48
C SER A 65 20.02 -10.30 -6.42
N ASN A 66 19.75 -10.16 -7.71
CA ASN A 66 20.39 -10.99 -8.73
C ASN A 66 21.91 -10.73 -8.74
N PRO A 67 22.78 -11.75 -8.54
CA PRO A 67 24.24 -11.59 -8.50
C PRO A 67 24.81 -10.96 -9.77
N PHE A 68 24.16 -11.15 -10.92
CA PHE A 68 24.58 -10.56 -12.19
C PHE A 68 24.32 -9.06 -12.28
N ARG A 69 23.39 -8.49 -11.49
CA ARG A 69 23.16 -7.03 -11.43
C ARG A 69 24.26 -6.28 -10.69
N LEU A 70 24.95 -6.93 -9.75
CA LEU A 70 26.03 -6.34 -8.97
C LEU A 70 27.37 -6.29 -9.73
N LEU A 71 27.52 -7.08 -10.80
CA LEU A 71 28.74 -7.14 -11.62
C LEU A 71 28.83 -6.00 -12.65
N ILE A 72 27.71 -5.39 -13.02
CA ILE A 72 27.65 -4.31 -14.01
C ILE A 72 27.55 -2.97 -13.25
N PRO A 73 28.60 -2.13 -13.24
CA PRO A 73 28.52 -0.81 -12.63
C PRO A 73 27.42 0.02 -13.32
N GLY A 74 26.42 0.43 -12.55
CA GLY A 74 25.23 1.16 -13.04
C GLY A 74 23.92 0.38 -12.97
N TRP A 75 23.94 -0.96 -12.89
CA TRP A 75 22.73 -1.81 -12.72
C TRP A 75 22.42 -2.17 -11.27
N ALA A 76 23.35 -1.87 -10.35
CA ALA A 76 23.15 -2.00 -8.91
C ALA A 76 22.18 -0.94 -8.35
N VAL A 77 21.98 0.17 -9.07
CA VAL A 77 20.93 1.13 -8.75
C VAL A 77 19.63 0.56 -9.34
N PRO A 78 18.66 0.15 -8.51
CA PRO A 78 17.35 -0.19 -9.05
C PRO A 78 16.83 1.07 -9.75
N LEU A 79 16.69 0.98 -11.08
CA LEU A 79 15.81 1.92 -11.79
C LEU A 79 14.49 1.92 -11.03
N PRO A 80 13.91 3.09 -10.69
CA PRO A 80 12.59 3.12 -10.10
C PRO A 80 11.71 2.25 -10.97
N ALA A 81 11.09 1.22 -10.40
CA ALA A 81 10.20 0.35 -11.14
C ALA A 81 9.25 1.28 -11.90
N ALA A 82 9.19 1.13 -13.23
CA ALA A 82 8.27 1.91 -14.04
C ALA A 82 6.89 1.67 -13.44
N GLU A 83 6.37 2.68 -12.73
CA GLU A 83 5.15 2.56 -11.96
C GLU A 83 4.05 2.25 -12.97
N GLN A 84 3.59 0.98 -13.01
CA GLN A 84 2.56 0.55 -13.95
C GLN A 84 1.24 1.11 -13.45
N ARG A 85 0.99 2.38 -13.76
CA ARG A 85 -0.30 3.03 -13.51
C ARG A 85 -1.27 2.59 -14.59
N ALA A 86 -2.31 1.86 -14.22
CA ALA A 86 -3.42 1.59 -15.11
C ALA A 86 -4.42 2.74 -15.03
N TYR A 87 -5.09 3.03 -16.14
CA TYR A 87 -6.16 4.01 -16.17
C TYR A 87 -7.46 3.36 -15.67
N VAL A 88 -7.96 3.84 -14.55
CA VAL A 88 -9.16 3.33 -13.89
C VAL A 88 -10.24 4.40 -13.91
N ARG A 89 -11.49 4.01 -14.13
CA ARG A 89 -12.63 4.92 -14.02
C ARG A 89 -13.06 5.03 -12.56
N VAL A 90 -12.99 6.25 -12.04
CA VAL A 90 -13.45 6.62 -10.70
C VAL A 90 -14.57 7.63 -10.89
N TYR A 91 -15.63 7.51 -10.09
CA TYR A 91 -16.77 8.41 -10.16
C TYR A 91 -16.68 9.46 -9.07
N GLY A 92 -17.18 10.66 -9.37
CA GLY A 92 -17.43 11.71 -8.39
C GLY A 92 -18.77 12.37 -8.67
N ILE A 93 -19.26 13.20 -7.75
CA ILE A 93 -20.56 13.84 -7.88
C ILE A 93 -20.42 15.26 -8.44
N SER A 94 -21.23 15.59 -9.44
CA SER A 94 -21.40 16.95 -9.93
C SER A 94 -22.11 17.82 -8.89
N ARG A 95 -21.56 18.98 -8.56
CA ARG A 95 -22.16 20.01 -7.70
C ARG A 95 -23.47 20.54 -8.26
N ASP A 96 -23.56 20.67 -9.59
CA ASP A 96 -24.70 21.32 -10.26
C ASP A 96 -25.88 20.36 -10.47
N SER A 97 -25.59 19.10 -10.83
CA SER A 97 -26.61 18.10 -11.19
C SER A 97 -26.81 17.02 -10.14
N GLY A 98 -25.89 16.86 -9.18
CA GLY A 98 -25.90 15.75 -8.22
C GLY A 98 -25.63 14.38 -8.86
N GLN A 99 -25.28 14.34 -10.15
CA GLN A 99 -25.09 13.10 -10.90
C GLN A 99 -23.64 12.60 -10.79
N PRO A 100 -23.41 11.27 -10.81
CA PRO A 100 -22.08 10.71 -10.86
C PRO A 100 -21.46 10.93 -12.24
N ILE A 101 -20.31 11.61 -12.28
CA ILE A 101 -19.48 11.80 -13.48
C ILE A 101 -18.30 10.85 -13.39
N ALA A 102 -18.08 10.08 -14.45
CA ALA A 102 -16.93 9.19 -14.56
C ALA A 102 -15.68 9.99 -14.96
N ALA A 103 -14.60 9.86 -14.18
CA ALA A 103 -13.29 10.39 -14.51
C ALA A 103 -12.27 9.27 -14.62
N THR A 104 -11.36 9.38 -15.58
CA THR A 104 -10.30 8.39 -15.77
C THR A 104 -9.05 8.84 -15.00
N ARG A 105 -8.49 7.97 -14.15
CA ARG A 105 -7.32 8.27 -13.32
C ARG A 105 -6.21 7.24 -13.51
N PRO A 106 -4.93 7.66 -13.61
CA PRO A 106 -3.81 6.74 -13.53
C PRO A 106 -3.62 6.29 -12.08
N VAL A 107 -3.84 5.02 -11.79
CA VAL A 107 -3.71 4.41 -10.46
C VAL A 107 -2.76 3.22 -10.56
N SER A 108 -1.78 3.14 -9.67
CA SER A 108 -1.02 1.89 -9.50
C SER A 108 -1.98 0.85 -8.94
N LEU A 109 -2.27 -0.18 -9.75
CA LEU A 109 -3.08 -1.33 -9.37
C LEU A 109 -2.26 -2.42 -8.66
N ASP A 110 -1.05 -2.09 -8.23
CA ASP A 110 -0.18 -3.02 -7.52
C ASP A 110 -0.78 -3.33 -6.14
N GLY A 111 -1.14 -4.60 -5.94
CA GLY A 111 -1.67 -5.11 -4.68
C GLY A 111 -2.87 -6.05 -4.81
N GLY A 112 -3.36 -6.48 -3.66
CA GLY A 112 -4.61 -7.24 -3.56
C GLY A 112 -5.84 -6.38 -3.88
N MET A 113 -7.02 -7.01 -3.96
CA MET A 113 -8.28 -6.28 -4.11
C MET A 113 -8.48 -5.23 -3.00
N GLU A 114 -8.15 -5.59 -1.76
CA GLU A 114 -8.24 -4.69 -0.61
C GLU A 114 -7.43 -3.41 -0.83
N ASP A 115 -6.15 -3.54 -1.23
CA ASP A 115 -5.29 -2.38 -1.50
C ASP A 115 -5.84 -1.51 -2.64
N ARG A 116 -6.34 -2.14 -3.71
CA ARG A 116 -6.92 -1.42 -4.85
C ARG A 116 -8.15 -0.61 -4.43
N LEU A 117 -9.08 -1.23 -3.72
CA LEU A 117 -10.31 -0.56 -3.29
C LEU A 117 -10.04 0.51 -2.24
N GLN A 118 -9.06 0.30 -1.36
CA GLN A 118 -8.63 1.33 -0.43
C GLN A 118 -8.02 2.54 -1.15
N ARG A 119 -7.20 2.34 -2.19
CA ARG A 119 -6.73 3.44 -3.05
C ARG A 119 -7.88 4.17 -3.74
N VAL A 120 -8.88 3.43 -4.24
CA VAL A 120 -10.06 4.03 -4.87
C VAL A 120 -10.83 4.92 -3.89
N ALA A 121 -10.97 4.51 -2.63
CA ALA A 121 -11.60 5.32 -1.59
C ALA A 121 -10.92 6.69 -1.44
N PHE A 122 -9.58 6.72 -1.46
CA PHE A 122 -8.81 7.97 -1.43
C PHE A 122 -8.91 8.76 -2.74
N LEU A 123 -9.12 8.12 -3.89
CA LEU A 123 -9.21 8.84 -5.17
C LEU A 123 -10.54 9.58 -5.35
N VAL A 124 -11.61 9.07 -4.74
CA VAL A 124 -12.95 9.70 -4.77
C VAL A 124 -12.93 11.09 -4.12
N ASN A 125 -12.06 11.32 -3.14
CA ASN A 125 -11.96 12.61 -2.45
C ASN A 125 -11.12 13.66 -3.21
N GLN A 126 -10.31 13.25 -4.20
CA GLN A 126 -9.32 14.13 -4.80
C GLN A 126 -9.91 15.01 -5.90
N PRO A 127 -9.55 16.32 -5.95
CA PRO A 127 -9.95 17.20 -7.05
C PRO A 127 -9.64 16.59 -8.41
N MET A 128 -10.64 16.54 -9.28
CA MET A 128 -10.49 16.02 -10.63
C MET A 128 -10.05 17.15 -11.58
N GLY A 129 -9.14 16.83 -12.52
CA GLY A 129 -8.67 17.78 -13.53
C GLY A 129 -7.31 18.44 -13.29
N LEU A 130 -6.42 17.95 -12.42
CA LEU A 130 -5.07 18.54 -12.34
C LEU A 130 -4.10 18.10 -13.46
N ASP A 131 -4.52 17.17 -14.33
CA ASP A 131 -3.71 16.68 -15.44
C ASP A 131 -4.21 17.31 -16.76
N GLU A 132 -3.50 18.33 -17.27
CA GLU A 132 -3.90 19.14 -18.45
C GLU A 132 -4.21 18.30 -19.69
N LYS A 133 -3.66 17.08 -19.80
CA LYS A 133 -3.84 16.20 -20.96
C LYS A 133 -5.18 15.44 -20.98
N GLN A 134 -5.92 15.42 -19.88
CA GLN A 134 -7.20 14.70 -19.75
C GLN A 134 -8.34 15.60 -19.25
N PHE A 135 -8.16 16.92 -19.32
CA PHE A 135 -9.13 17.87 -18.77
C PHE A 135 -10.44 17.85 -19.58
N ASP A 136 -11.46 17.19 -19.04
CA ASP A 136 -12.84 17.32 -19.50
C ASP A 136 -13.49 18.49 -18.76
N GLU A 137 -14.20 19.38 -19.45
CA GLU A 137 -14.88 20.53 -18.81
C GLU A 137 -15.90 20.08 -17.76
N SER A 138 -16.49 18.90 -17.92
CA SER A 138 -17.40 18.30 -16.94
C SER A 138 -16.75 18.11 -15.57
N TYR A 139 -15.42 18.00 -15.50
CA TYR A 139 -14.69 17.84 -14.24
C TYR A 139 -14.66 19.11 -13.40
N ARG A 140 -14.87 20.30 -13.99
CA ARG A 140 -15.01 21.54 -13.22
C ARG A 140 -16.25 21.56 -12.34
N SER A 141 -17.27 20.79 -12.72
CA SER A 141 -18.52 20.71 -11.98
C SER A 141 -18.45 19.75 -10.79
N LEU A 142 -17.35 18.99 -10.62
CA LEU A 142 -17.24 18.00 -9.56
C LEU A 142 -17.07 18.65 -8.18
N ASP A 143 -17.81 18.14 -7.21
CA ASP A 143 -17.70 18.61 -5.84
C ASP A 143 -16.53 17.96 -5.09
N PHE A 144 -16.03 18.68 -4.08
CA PHE A 144 -15.03 18.16 -3.17
C PHE A 144 -15.72 17.32 -2.09
N LEU A 145 -15.26 16.08 -1.92
CA LEU A 145 -15.84 15.11 -1.01
C LEU A 145 -14.93 14.89 0.21
N PRO A 146 -15.50 14.52 1.37
CA PRO A 146 -14.73 14.21 2.57
C PRO A 146 -13.82 13.00 2.37
N ASP A 147 -12.67 12.98 3.05
CA ASP A 147 -11.73 11.84 3.01
C ASP A 147 -12.14 10.74 3.99
N LEU A 148 -13.11 9.92 3.60
CA LEU A 148 -13.53 8.78 4.42
C LEU A 148 -12.68 7.52 4.17
N GLY A 149 -11.61 7.60 3.37
CA GLY A 149 -10.70 6.49 3.10
C GLY A 149 -9.99 5.99 4.37
N TYR A 150 -9.64 6.92 5.28
CA TYR A 150 -9.03 6.60 6.57
C TYR A 150 -9.96 5.89 7.54
N ALA A 151 -11.28 6.04 7.36
CA ALA A 151 -12.25 5.36 8.21
C ALA A 151 -12.37 3.87 7.86
N ILE A 152 -11.90 3.42 6.69
CA ILE A 152 -11.96 2.02 6.29
C ILE A 152 -11.03 1.21 7.17
N LYS A 153 -11.64 0.30 7.95
CA LYS A 153 -10.94 -0.62 8.83
C LYS A 153 -10.47 -1.87 8.08
N ARG A 154 -11.30 -2.37 7.17
CA ARG A 154 -11.04 -3.60 6.42
C ARG A 154 -11.92 -3.70 5.19
N ILE A 155 -11.40 -4.33 4.14
CA ILE A 155 -12.17 -4.71 2.96
C ILE A 155 -11.99 -6.20 2.70
N TRP A 156 -13.06 -6.92 2.37
CA TRP A 156 -12.94 -8.32 1.95
C TRP A 156 -13.98 -8.73 0.93
N PHE A 157 -13.68 -9.81 0.23
CA PHE A 157 -14.52 -10.37 -0.82
C PHE A 157 -15.14 -11.69 -0.35
N VAL A 158 -16.42 -11.87 -0.64
CA VAL A 158 -17.14 -13.12 -0.39
C VAL A 158 -17.67 -13.66 -1.72
N GLU A 159 -16.99 -14.68 -2.23
CA GLU A 159 -17.27 -15.26 -3.55
C GLU A 159 -18.56 -16.10 -3.58
N ASN A 160 -18.96 -16.66 -2.43
CA ASN A 160 -20.09 -17.60 -2.30
C ASN A 160 -21.49 -16.94 -2.38
N LEU A 161 -21.59 -15.61 -2.44
CA LEU A 161 -22.86 -14.88 -2.47
C LEU A 161 -23.08 -14.29 -3.87
N ALA A 162 -23.96 -14.94 -4.66
CA ALA A 162 -24.58 -14.41 -5.88
C ALA A 162 -23.64 -13.60 -6.81
N GLY A 163 -22.46 -14.15 -7.10
CA GLY A 163 -21.53 -13.58 -8.08
C GLY A 163 -20.46 -12.65 -7.52
N GLY A 164 -20.36 -12.45 -6.20
CA GLY A 164 -19.26 -11.75 -5.55
C GLY A 164 -19.70 -10.53 -4.76
N LEU A 165 -19.56 -10.59 -3.44
CA LEU A 165 -19.90 -9.51 -2.52
C LEU A 165 -18.62 -8.86 -1.97
N VAL A 166 -18.48 -7.56 -2.17
CA VAL A 166 -17.47 -6.74 -1.49
C VAL A 166 -18.08 -6.18 -0.21
N ILE A 167 -17.40 -6.39 0.91
CA ILE A 167 -17.78 -5.81 2.19
C ILE A 167 -16.73 -4.80 2.61
N VAL A 168 -17.18 -3.59 2.94
CA VAL A 168 -16.35 -2.49 3.43
C VAL A 168 -16.75 -2.18 4.87
N ASP A 169 -15.87 -2.45 5.81
CA ASP A 169 -16.08 -2.13 7.24
C ASP A 169 -15.39 -0.81 7.59
N LEU A 170 -16.16 0.12 8.15
CA LEU A 170 -15.74 1.47 8.50
C LEU A 170 -15.81 1.69 10.01
N ARG A 171 -14.90 2.48 10.54
CA ARG A 171 -14.95 2.95 11.94
C ARG A 171 -15.96 4.08 12.03
N LYS A 172 -17.06 3.89 12.74
CA LYS A 172 -18.14 4.89 12.82
C LYS A 172 -17.65 6.23 13.36
N GLU A 173 -16.84 6.18 14.43
CA GLU A 173 -16.29 7.38 15.06
C GLU A 173 -15.39 8.18 14.11
N THR A 174 -14.53 7.50 13.35
CA THR A 174 -13.68 8.14 12.35
C THR A 174 -14.49 8.75 11.22
N VAL A 175 -15.55 8.08 10.74
CA VAL A 175 -16.44 8.67 9.73
C VAL A 175 -17.05 9.97 10.23
N MET A 176 -17.62 9.96 11.45
CA MET A 176 -18.24 11.16 12.02
C MET A 176 -17.22 12.29 12.24
N GLN A 177 -16.01 11.96 12.69
CA GLN A 177 -14.95 12.93 12.91
C GLN A 177 -14.47 13.58 11.60
N GLU A 178 -14.30 12.79 10.53
CA GLU A 178 -13.88 13.32 9.23
C GLU A 178 -14.98 14.14 8.55
N LEU A 179 -16.25 13.77 8.75
CA LEU A 179 -17.38 14.59 8.29
C LEU A 179 -17.43 15.94 9.01
N ASP A 180 -17.34 15.93 10.33
CA ASP A 180 -17.33 17.16 11.15
C ASP A 180 -16.10 18.03 10.84
N SER A 181 -14.91 17.45 10.67
CA SER A 181 -13.68 18.18 10.34
C SER A 181 -13.77 18.83 8.95
N PHE A 182 -14.19 18.07 7.94
CA PHE A 182 -14.34 18.54 6.57
C PHE A 182 -15.39 19.63 6.48
N TYR A 183 -16.51 19.44 7.18
CA TYR A 183 -17.58 20.41 7.19
C TYR A 183 -17.19 21.70 7.89
N ARG A 184 -16.57 21.65 9.08
CA ARG A 184 -16.04 22.87 9.74
C ARG A 184 -15.08 23.65 8.85
N ALA A 185 -14.27 22.97 8.05
CA ALA A 185 -13.41 23.63 7.07
C ALA A 185 -14.20 24.30 5.94
N ARG A 186 -15.38 23.77 5.58
CA ARG A 186 -16.29 24.29 4.54
C ARG A 186 -17.31 25.33 5.07
N GLN A 187 -17.61 25.30 6.37
CA GLN A 187 -18.64 26.08 7.07
C GLN A 187 -18.32 27.57 7.23
N SER A 188 -17.24 28.05 6.60
CA SER A 188 -17.12 29.46 6.22
C SER A 188 -18.30 29.95 5.35
N THR A 189 -19.23 29.08 4.89
CA THR A 189 -20.23 29.45 3.88
C THR A 189 -21.62 28.78 3.82
N ALA A 190 -22.06 27.78 4.62
CA ALA A 190 -23.45 27.27 4.56
C ALA A 190 -23.94 26.32 5.69
N ASP A 191 -25.27 26.12 5.74
CA ASP A 191 -26.20 25.43 6.67
C ASP A 191 -25.95 23.92 7.01
N ASP A 192 -26.34 23.53 8.24
CA ASP A 192 -26.18 22.19 8.88
C ASP A 192 -26.77 20.99 8.12
N SER A 193 -27.65 21.22 7.14
CA SER A 193 -28.20 20.15 6.28
C SER A 193 -27.23 19.67 5.19
N GLY A 194 -26.11 20.38 4.99
CA GLY A 194 -25.12 20.07 3.96
C GLY A 194 -24.20 18.88 4.28
N GLU A 195 -23.95 18.59 5.56
CA GLU A 195 -22.99 17.56 6.00
C GLU A 195 -23.33 16.17 5.43
N MET A 196 -24.56 15.73 5.66
CA MET A 196 -24.98 14.36 5.34
C MET A 196 -25.13 14.16 3.83
N HIS A 197 -25.43 15.22 3.08
CA HIS A 197 -25.44 15.14 1.63
C HIS A 197 -24.05 14.83 1.05
N LEU A 198 -22.98 15.38 1.64
CA LEU A 198 -21.61 15.10 1.19
C LEU A 198 -21.18 13.67 1.53
N ALA A 199 -21.62 13.16 2.68
CA ALA A 199 -21.47 11.74 3.01
C ALA A 199 -22.20 10.86 1.99
N ASP A 200 -23.47 11.16 1.67
CA ASP A 200 -24.24 10.45 0.65
C ASP A 200 -23.50 10.45 -0.70
N ALA A 201 -23.00 11.62 -1.12
CA ALA A 201 -22.27 11.78 -2.36
C ALA A 201 -20.98 10.96 -2.40
N TYR A 202 -20.25 10.89 -1.29
CA TYR A 202 -19.07 10.05 -1.16
C TYR A 202 -19.41 8.57 -1.34
N PHE A 203 -20.41 8.05 -0.61
CA PHE A 203 -20.74 6.63 -0.67
C PHE A 203 -21.31 6.21 -2.03
N ILE A 204 -22.09 7.07 -2.69
CA ILE A 204 -22.54 6.86 -4.07
C ILE A 204 -21.34 6.76 -5.01
N SER A 205 -20.44 7.74 -4.95
CA SER A 205 -19.24 7.82 -5.80
C SER A 205 -18.32 6.62 -5.60
N TYR A 206 -18.10 6.24 -4.34
CA TYR A 206 -17.26 5.11 -3.98
C TYR A 206 -17.89 3.78 -4.41
N THR A 207 -19.21 3.60 -4.22
CA THR A 207 -19.93 2.40 -4.68
C THR A 207 -19.80 2.20 -6.19
N ALA A 208 -20.07 3.24 -6.98
CA ALA A 208 -19.92 3.19 -8.44
C ALA A 208 -18.47 2.91 -8.86
N SER A 209 -17.50 3.51 -8.16
CA SER A 209 -16.08 3.27 -8.42
C SER A 209 -15.68 1.82 -8.11
N ILE A 210 -16.15 1.22 -7.02
CA ILE A 210 -15.88 -0.20 -6.71
C ILE A 210 -16.36 -1.10 -7.87
N PHE A 211 -17.56 -0.89 -8.38
CA PHE A 211 -18.09 -1.66 -9.50
C PHE A 211 -17.33 -1.45 -10.80
N SER A 212 -16.66 -0.31 -10.99
CA SER A 212 -15.82 -0.10 -12.16
C SER A 212 -14.41 -0.67 -12.03
N VAL A 213 -13.90 -0.83 -10.81
CA VAL A 213 -12.52 -1.33 -10.58
C VAL A 213 -12.48 -2.83 -10.41
N GLU A 214 -13.49 -3.41 -9.75
CA GLU A 214 -13.53 -4.84 -9.44
C GLU A 214 -14.65 -5.53 -10.23
N ASP A 215 -14.30 -6.10 -11.38
CA ASP A 215 -15.26 -6.72 -12.30
C ASP A 215 -16.04 -7.89 -11.70
N LYS A 216 -15.44 -8.55 -10.70
CA LYS A 216 -16.09 -9.65 -9.97
C LYS A 216 -17.06 -9.17 -8.89
N ALA A 217 -17.09 -7.88 -8.57
CA ALA A 217 -18.05 -7.35 -7.61
C ALA A 217 -19.45 -7.25 -8.26
N GLN A 218 -20.39 -8.04 -7.75
CA GLN A 218 -21.81 -7.96 -8.12
C GLN A 218 -22.63 -7.21 -7.07
N ALA A 219 -22.12 -7.15 -5.85
CA ALA A 219 -22.72 -6.37 -4.77
C ALA A 219 -21.67 -5.73 -3.85
N VAL A 220 -22.05 -4.63 -3.21
CA VAL A 220 -21.31 -3.92 -2.17
C VAL A 220 -22.18 -3.80 -0.93
N GLN A 221 -21.60 -4.02 0.24
CA GLN A 221 -22.25 -3.82 1.54
C GLN A 221 -21.31 -3.08 2.47
N TYR A 222 -21.85 -2.10 3.19
CA TYR A 222 -21.13 -1.32 4.16
C TYR A 222 -21.44 -1.81 5.58
N LEU A 223 -20.42 -1.78 6.44
CA LEU A 223 -20.56 -2.04 7.86
C LEU A 223 -19.97 -0.87 8.64
N LEU A 224 -20.56 -0.58 9.78
CA LEU A 224 -20.05 0.37 10.76
C LEU A 224 -19.63 -0.41 12.00
N ASP A 225 -18.33 -0.47 12.27
CA ASP A 225 -17.72 -1.25 13.34
C ASP A 225 -18.19 -2.72 13.37
N GLY A 226 -18.31 -3.31 12.17
CA GLY A 226 -18.77 -4.68 11.96
C GLY A 226 -20.28 -4.89 12.02
N GLN A 227 -21.08 -3.81 12.16
CA GLN A 227 -22.53 -3.89 12.25
C GLN A 227 -23.23 -3.28 11.02
N ASN A 228 -24.37 -3.86 10.62
CA ASN A 228 -25.28 -3.22 9.67
C ASN A 228 -26.00 -2.08 10.40
N ALA A 229 -25.50 -0.87 10.23
CA ALA A 229 -26.07 0.34 10.83
C ALA A 229 -26.11 1.46 9.81
N SER A 230 -27.02 2.42 10.03
CA SER A 230 -27.11 3.66 9.29
C SER A 230 -26.49 4.81 10.08
N LEU A 231 -26.12 5.88 9.38
CA LEU A 231 -25.80 7.16 10.00
C LEU A 231 -27.06 8.04 9.99
N PRO A 232 -27.37 8.73 11.11
CA PRO A 232 -28.53 9.61 11.17
C PRO A 232 -28.45 10.73 10.13
N GLY A 233 -29.55 10.98 9.40
CA GLY A 233 -29.64 12.08 8.44
C GLY A 233 -29.12 11.78 7.04
N MET A 234 -28.50 10.62 6.81
CA MET A 234 -28.11 10.17 5.46
C MET A 234 -29.29 9.64 4.65
N GLN A 235 -29.32 9.96 3.36
CA GLN A 235 -30.25 9.36 2.40
C GLN A 235 -29.71 8.04 1.86
N PHE A 236 -28.39 7.91 1.77
CA PHE A 236 -27.73 6.67 1.38
C PHE A 236 -27.71 5.70 2.57
N ASP A 237 -28.48 4.62 2.45
CA ASP A 237 -28.62 3.63 3.54
C ASP A 237 -27.44 2.66 3.57
N LEU A 238 -26.50 2.88 4.48
CA LEU A 238 -25.33 2.01 4.68
C LEU A 238 -25.68 0.58 5.12
N SER A 239 -26.86 0.38 5.73
CA SER A 239 -27.29 -0.95 6.17
C SER A 239 -27.78 -1.84 5.02
N ARG A 240 -28.01 -1.24 3.85
CA ARG A 240 -28.47 -1.92 2.63
C ARG A 240 -27.31 -2.48 1.83
N ARG A 241 -27.58 -3.59 1.13
CA ARG A 241 -26.70 -4.12 0.08
C ARG A 241 -27.04 -3.49 -1.27
N TYR A 242 -26.03 -2.95 -1.94
CA TYR A 242 -26.11 -2.36 -3.26
C TYR A 242 -25.65 -3.37 -4.30
N THR A 243 -26.39 -3.54 -5.38
CA THR A 243 -26.03 -4.44 -6.49
C THR A 243 -25.57 -3.65 -7.70
N ARG A 244 -24.81 -4.27 -8.58
CA ARG A 244 -24.37 -3.62 -9.83
C ARG A 244 -25.54 -3.13 -10.68
N SER A 245 -26.66 -3.86 -10.69
CA SER A 245 -27.89 -3.42 -11.38
C SER A 245 -28.52 -2.16 -10.78
N SER A 246 -28.32 -1.91 -9.47
CA SER A 246 -28.80 -0.70 -8.80
C SER A 246 -27.89 0.52 -9.00
N GLU A 247 -26.69 0.36 -9.57
CA GLU A 247 -25.82 1.48 -9.97
C GLU A 247 -26.55 2.40 -10.97
N VAL A 248 -27.34 1.81 -11.88
CA VAL A 248 -28.20 2.53 -12.83
C VAL A 248 -29.30 3.34 -12.13
N SER A 249 -29.72 2.91 -10.93
CA SER A 249 -30.76 3.58 -10.13
C SER A 249 -30.20 4.60 -9.15
N LEU A 250 -28.95 4.46 -8.69
CA LEU A 250 -28.30 5.42 -7.78
C LEU A 250 -28.11 6.79 -8.44
N ALA A 251 -27.93 6.84 -9.77
CA ALA A 251 -27.99 8.06 -10.57
C ALA A 251 -29.38 8.74 -10.58
N THR A 252 -30.45 8.04 -10.17
CA THR A 252 -31.84 8.53 -10.24
C THR A 252 -32.38 9.01 -8.88
N ILE A 253 -31.64 8.86 -7.77
CA ILE A 253 -32.16 9.10 -6.39
C ILE A 253 -32.42 10.59 -6.07
N ARG A 254 -32.24 11.52 -7.01
CA ARG A 254 -32.58 12.94 -6.82
C ARG A 254 -33.39 13.57 -7.96
N ASN A 255 -34.53 12.97 -8.29
CA ASN A 255 -35.65 13.70 -8.89
C ASN A 255 -36.80 13.82 -7.90
#